data_AF-A0A2T4BRQ2-F1
#
_entry.id   AF-A0A2T4BRQ2-F1
#
_cell.length_a   1.000
_cell.length_b   1.000
_cell.length_c   1.000
_cell.angle_alpha   90.00
_cell.angle_beta   90.00
_cell.angle_gamma   90.00
#
_symmetry.space_group_name_H-M   'P 1'
#
loop_
_entity.id
_entity.type
_entity.pdbx_description
1 polymer ?
#
loop_
_entity_poly.entity_id
_entity_poly.type
_entity_poly.pdbx_seq_one_letter_code
_entity_poly.pdbx_strand_id
1 'polypeptide(L)'
;MTSTPAIPAPDEEPKYGGYSRFEIELEFVQSLANPYYLNHLASQKLLAQPAFVAYLDYLQYWSKPPYLKYLTYPGPTLRHLQLLQRERFRQDIMSPDLVQRLVEEEMKASVQWHREP
;
A
#
# COMPACT_ATOMS: atom_id res chain seq x y z
N MET A 1 -14.55 6.55 13.03
CA MET A 1 -13.67 6.96 14.14
C MET A 1 -12.26 6.55 13.74
N THR A 2 -11.48 7.46 13.16
CA THR A 2 -10.10 7.16 12.72
C THR A 2 -9.19 7.20 13.95
N SER A 3 -8.83 6.03 14.48
CA SER A 3 -7.82 5.92 15.52
C SER A 3 -6.45 6.21 14.91
N THR A 4 -5.95 7.42 15.11
CA THR A 4 -4.56 7.76 14.82
C THR A 4 -3.68 6.96 15.77
N PRO A 5 -2.70 6.16 15.30
CA PRO A 5 -1.83 5.42 16.19
C PRO A 5 -0.97 6.40 16.99
N ALA A 6 -1.01 6.29 18.32
CA ALA A 6 -0.07 6.98 19.19
C ALA A 6 1.33 6.41 18.93
N ILE A 7 2.30 7.27 18.64
CA ILE A 7 3.70 6.87 18.50
C ILE A 7 4.17 6.44 19.90
N PRO A 8 4.50 5.16 20.12
CA PRO A 8 5.03 4.72 21.41
C PRO A 8 6.38 5.39 21.69
N ALA A 9 6.73 5.57 22.97
CA ALA A 9 8.02 6.13 23.34
C ALA A 9 9.16 5.23 22.80
N PRO A 10 10.25 5.83 22.27
CA PRO A 10 11.26 5.10 21.47
C PRO A 10 11.99 3.96 22.21
N ASP A 11 11.96 3.92 23.54
CA ASP A 11 12.63 2.88 24.34
C ASP A 11 11.76 1.65 24.66
N GLU A 12 10.46 1.66 24.34
CA GLU A 12 9.53 0.55 24.67
C GLU A 12 8.89 -0.13 23.45
N GLU A 13 9.17 0.32 22.22
CA GLU A 13 8.56 -0.29 21.03
C GLU A 13 9.14 -1.69 20.77
N PRO A 14 8.29 -2.75 20.73
CA PRO A 14 8.75 -4.09 20.40
C PRO A 14 9.36 -4.12 19.00
N LYS A 15 10.60 -4.59 18.89
CA LYS A 15 11.26 -4.81 17.60
C LYS A 15 10.97 -6.21 17.10
N TYR A 16 10.61 -6.32 15.83
CA TYR A 16 10.38 -7.59 15.16
C TYR A 16 11.50 -7.80 14.14
N GLY A 17 12.37 -8.79 14.38
CA GLY A 17 13.53 -9.02 13.52
C GLY A 17 14.52 -7.84 13.46
N GLY A 18 14.52 -6.96 14.46
CA GLY A 18 15.36 -5.76 14.52
C GLY A 18 14.68 -4.48 14.01
N TYR A 19 13.48 -4.58 13.43
CA TYR A 19 12.73 -3.45 12.89
C TYR A 19 11.58 -3.04 13.80
N SER A 20 11.32 -1.74 13.86
CA SER A 20 10.13 -1.16 14.47
C SER A 20 8.87 -1.52 13.65
N ARG A 21 7.69 -1.37 14.27
CA ARG A 21 6.43 -1.55 13.55
C ARG A 21 6.31 -0.54 12.40
N PHE A 22 6.77 0.69 12.63
CA PHE A 22 6.77 1.74 11.62
C PHE A 22 7.54 1.34 10.36
N GLU A 23 8.75 0.81 10.50
CA GLU A 23 9.58 0.37 9.37
C GLU A 23 8.93 -0.77 8.60
N ILE A 24 8.33 -1.72 9.31
CA ILE A 24 7.64 -2.86 8.71
C ILE A 24 6.38 -2.39 7.95
N GLU A 25 5.59 -1.49 8.55
CA GLU A 25 4.43 -0.90 7.88
C GLU A 25 4.83 -0.09 6.66
N LEU A 26 5.94 0.66 6.73
CA LEU A 26 6.46 1.46 5.62
C LEU A 26 6.90 0.58 4.46
N GLU A 27 7.67 -0.48 4.71
CA GLU A 27 8.09 -1.43 3.68
C GLU A 27 6.87 -2.11 3.04
N PHE A 28 5.93 -2.58 3.88
CA PHE A 28 4.70 -3.20 3.40
C PHE A 28 3.89 -2.25 2.52
N VAL A 29 3.66 -1.01 2.95
CA VAL A 29 2.88 -0.05 2.18
C VAL A 29 3.57 0.29 0.87
N GLN A 30 4.88 0.47 0.86
CA GLN A 30 5.63 0.69 -0.38
C GLN A 30 5.54 -0.51 -1.34
N SER A 31 5.49 -1.74 -0.82
CA SER A 31 5.32 -2.94 -1.66
C SER A 31 3.99 -2.98 -2.42
N LEU A 32 2.95 -2.29 -1.90
CA LEU A 32 1.65 -2.15 -2.58
C LEU A 32 1.72 -1.32 -3.87
N ALA A 33 2.83 -0.61 -4.12
CA ALA A 33 3.07 0.02 -5.42
C ALA A 33 3.14 -1.00 -6.55
N ASN A 34 3.50 -2.26 -6.28
CA ASN A 34 3.69 -3.27 -7.32
C ASN A 34 2.38 -4.04 -7.61
N PRO A 35 1.77 -3.93 -8.81
CA PRO A 35 0.55 -4.67 -9.17
C PRO A 35 0.68 -6.19 -9.04
N TYR A 36 1.87 -6.76 -9.29
CA TYR A 36 2.12 -8.20 -9.13
C TYR A 36 2.02 -8.64 -7.67
N TYR A 37 2.44 -7.78 -6.74
CA TYR A 37 2.30 -8.06 -5.31
C TYR A 37 0.83 -8.04 -4.88
N LEU A 38 0.02 -7.12 -5.42
CA LEU A 38 -1.42 -7.11 -5.17
C LEU A 38 -2.10 -8.38 -5.67
N ASN A 39 -1.73 -8.85 -6.85
CA ASN A 39 -2.20 -10.12 -7.40
C ASN A 39 -1.80 -11.31 -6.51
N HIS A 40 -0.55 -11.32 -6.02
CA HIS A 40 -0.10 -12.32 -5.07
C HIS A 40 -0.97 -12.32 -3.79
N LEU A 41 -1.21 -11.17 -3.17
CA LEU A 41 -2.10 -11.04 -2.00
C LEU A 41 -3.52 -11.55 -2.30
N ALA A 42 -4.05 -11.28 -3.49
CA ALA A 42 -5.35 -11.77 -3.93
C ALA A 42 -5.36 -13.31 -4.06
N SER A 43 -4.34 -13.90 -4.69
CA SER A 43 -4.20 -15.35 -4.86
C SER A 43 -4.09 -16.10 -3.53
N GLN A 44 -3.48 -15.47 -2.52
CA GLN A 44 -3.38 -15.96 -1.14
C GLN A 44 -4.71 -15.80 -0.36
N LYS A 45 -5.76 -15.25 -0.99
CA LYS A 45 -7.07 -14.95 -0.40
C LYS A 45 -7.00 -13.98 0.80
N LEU A 46 -5.90 -13.24 0.96
CA LEU A 46 -5.74 -12.26 2.03
C LEU A 46 -6.69 -11.07 1.83
N LEU A 47 -6.88 -10.63 0.59
CA LEU A 47 -7.77 -9.52 0.24
C LEU A 47 -9.27 -9.82 0.48
N ALA A 48 -9.63 -11.09 0.73
CA ALA A 48 -10.99 -11.48 1.12
C ALA A 48 -11.20 -11.46 2.65
N GLN A 49 -10.13 -11.40 3.44
CA GLN A 49 -10.20 -11.47 4.90
C GLN A 49 -10.58 -10.10 5.49
N PRO A 50 -11.68 -9.99 6.27
CA PRO A 50 -12.10 -8.72 6.85
C PRO A 50 -11.04 -8.05 7.73
N ALA A 51 -10.27 -8.85 8.47
CA ALA A 51 -9.18 -8.34 9.30
C ALA A 51 -8.07 -7.69 8.47
N PHE A 52 -7.72 -8.28 7.32
CA PHE A 52 -6.71 -7.72 6.42
C PHE A 52 -7.22 -6.46 5.72
N VAL A 53 -8.48 -6.44 5.31
CA VAL A 53 -9.11 -5.23 4.74
C VAL A 53 -9.12 -4.08 5.75
N ALA A 54 -9.47 -4.36 7.01
CA ALA A 54 -9.40 -3.36 8.08
C ALA A 54 -7.97 -2.85 8.32
N TYR A 55 -6.97 -3.72 8.17
CA TYR A 55 -5.57 -3.32 8.25
C TYR A 55 -5.16 -2.41 7.09
N LEU A 56 -5.59 -2.69 5.86
CA LEU A 56 -5.38 -1.80 4.71
C LEU A 56 -6.08 -0.44 4.90
N ASP A 57 -7.26 -0.41 5.52
CA ASP A 57 -7.93 0.84 5.87
C ASP A 57 -7.15 1.62 6.93
N TYR A 58 -6.65 0.94 7.96
CA TYR A 58 -5.75 1.53 8.95
C TYR A 58 -4.53 2.20 8.27
N LEU A 59 -3.89 1.53 7.31
CA LEU A 59 -2.71 2.05 6.61
C LEU A 59 -2.99 3.30 5.75
N GLN A 60 -4.24 3.73 5.57
CA GLN A 60 -4.55 4.98 4.86
C GLN A 60 -3.91 6.22 5.50
N TYR A 61 -3.47 6.13 6.77
CA TYR A 61 -2.76 7.23 7.43
C TYR A 61 -1.48 7.66 6.70
N TRP A 62 -0.84 6.78 5.92
CA TRP A 62 0.35 7.09 5.11
C TRP A 62 0.11 8.19 4.07
N SER A 63 -1.15 8.44 3.68
CA SER A 63 -1.53 9.54 2.79
C SER A 63 -1.46 10.93 3.44
N LYS A 64 -1.30 11.01 4.77
CA LYS A 64 -1.35 12.25 5.53
C LYS A 64 0.06 12.70 5.96
N PRO A 65 0.32 14.02 6.06
CA PRO A 65 1.48 14.51 6.81
C PRO A 65 1.42 14.05 8.28
N PRO A 66 2.56 13.78 8.95
CA PRO A 66 3.94 13.87 8.46
C PRO A 66 4.45 12.60 7.76
N TYR A 67 3.61 11.59 7.54
CA TYR A 67 4.00 10.25 7.09
C TYR A 67 4.29 10.17 5.58
N LEU A 68 3.56 10.95 4.78
CA LEU A 68 3.68 10.97 3.32
C LEU A 68 5.13 11.11 2.82
N LYS A 69 5.96 11.89 3.51
CA LYS A 69 7.35 12.17 3.12
C LYS A 69 8.28 10.95 3.15
N TYR A 70 7.87 9.86 3.81
CA TYR A 70 8.67 8.63 3.90
C TYR A 70 8.41 7.67 2.73
N LEU A 71 7.37 7.91 1.91
CA LEU A 71 7.09 7.06 0.75
C LEU A 71 8.00 7.43 -0.42
N THR A 72 8.69 6.45 -0.99
CA THR A 72 9.54 6.64 -2.18
C THR A 72 8.70 6.92 -3.43
N TYR A 73 7.57 6.22 -3.58
CA TYR A 73 6.68 6.32 -4.74
C TYR A 73 5.22 6.56 -4.30
N PRO A 74 4.90 7.74 -3.75
CA PRO A 74 3.60 7.98 -3.12
C PRO A 74 2.41 7.82 -4.06
N GLY A 75 2.55 8.15 -5.35
CA GLY A 75 1.46 8.05 -6.33
C GLY A 75 0.91 6.63 -6.49
N PRO A 76 1.70 5.68 -7.03
CA PRO A 76 1.30 4.27 -7.18
C PRO A 76 0.86 3.63 -5.88
N THR A 77 1.67 3.79 -4.82
CA THR A 77 1.39 3.23 -3.49
C THR A 77 0.02 3.65 -2.96
N LEU A 78 -0.25 4.96 -2.92
CA LEU A 78 -1.50 5.47 -2.34
C LEU A 78 -2.70 5.17 -3.25
N ARG A 79 -2.52 5.23 -4.58
CA ARG A 79 -3.57 4.87 -5.54
C ARG A 79 -4.01 3.42 -5.32
N HIS A 80 -3.07 2.48 -5.24
CA HIS A 80 -3.40 1.08 -4.99
C HIS A 80 -4.02 0.86 -3.63
N LEU A 81 -3.47 1.48 -2.58
CA LEU A 81 -4.03 1.38 -1.23
C LEU A 81 -5.49 1.84 -1.17
N GLN A 82 -5.85 2.89 -1.91
CA GLN A 82 -7.24 3.35 -2.07
C GLN A 82 -8.09 2.38 -2.89
N LEU A 83 -7.57 1.85 -4.00
CA LEU A 83 -8.29 0.87 -4.84
C LEU A 83 -8.62 -0.41 -4.07
N LEU A 84 -7.71 -0.89 -3.21
CA LEU A 84 -7.91 -2.07 -2.38
C LEU A 84 -9.07 -1.93 -1.37
N GLN A 85 -9.53 -0.71 -1.07
CA GLN A 85 -10.74 -0.52 -0.26
C GLN A 85 -12.01 -0.93 -1.00
N ARG A 86 -11.97 -0.96 -2.33
CA ARG A 86 -13.10 -1.37 -3.17
C ARG A 86 -13.10 -2.88 -3.31
N GLU A 87 -14.13 -3.53 -2.79
CA GLU A 87 -14.27 -4.99 -2.86
C GLU A 87 -14.17 -5.53 -4.29
N ARG A 88 -14.80 -4.85 -5.25
CA ARG A 88 -14.73 -5.24 -6.66
C ARG A 88 -13.28 -5.30 -7.18
N PHE A 89 -12.46 -4.31 -6.85
CA PHE A 89 -11.06 -4.30 -7.26
C PHE A 89 -10.27 -5.44 -6.62
N ARG A 90 -10.54 -5.78 -5.35
CA ARG A 90 -9.91 -6.94 -4.68
C ARG A 90 -10.20 -8.27 -5.38
N GLN A 91 -11.36 -8.39 -6.02
CA GLN A 91 -11.72 -9.55 -6.83
C GLN A 91 -11.05 -9.48 -8.21
N ASP A 92 -11.14 -8.33 -8.88
CA ASP A 92 -10.66 -8.15 -10.24
C ASP A 92 -9.12 -8.26 -10.35
N ILE A 93 -8.37 -7.84 -9.32
CA ILE A 93 -6.89 -7.86 -9.33
C ILE A 93 -6.29 -9.27 -9.36
N MET A 94 -7.10 -10.31 -9.16
CA MET A 94 -6.72 -11.70 -9.38
C MET A 94 -6.48 -11.99 -10.88
N SER A 95 -7.06 -11.20 -11.79
CA SER A 95 -6.86 -11.33 -13.23
C SER A 95 -5.49 -10.82 -13.68
N PRO A 96 -4.67 -11.64 -14.37
CA PRO A 96 -3.41 -11.20 -14.97
C PRO A 96 -3.58 -10.02 -15.95
N ASP A 97 -4.71 -9.96 -16.66
CA ASP A 97 -4.98 -8.88 -17.62
C ASP A 97 -5.16 -7.52 -16.94
N LEU A 98 -5.73 -7.50 -15.72
CA LEU A 98 -5.81 -6.26 -14.94
C LEU A 98 -4.43 -5.85 -14.42
N VAL A 99 -3.63 -6.81 -13.97
CA VAL A 99 -2.25 -6.56 -13.51
C VAL A 99 -1.42 -5.92 -14.62
N GLN A 100 -1.43 -6.47 -15.83
CA GLN A 100 -0.70 -5.91 -16.97
C GLN A 100 -1.16 -4.48 -17.30
N ARG A 101 -2.48 -4.24 -17.29
CA ARG A 101 -3.03 -2.89 -17.52
C ARG A 101 -2.54 -1.88 -16.49
N LEU A 102 -2.51 -2.24 -15.20
CA LEU A 102 -1.98 -1.37 -14.15
C LEU A 102 -0.49 -1.07 -14.36
N VAL A 103 0.31 -2.09 -14.67
CA VAL A 103 1.75 -1.91 -14.96
C VAL A 103 1.96 -0.96 -16.14
N GLU A 104 1.19 -1.12 -17.22
CA GLU A 104 1.26 -0.22 -18.37
C GLU A 104 0.85 1.22 -18.03
N GLU A 105 -0.21 1.40 -17.24
CA GLU A 105 -0.66 2.73 -16.78
C GLU A 105 0.42 3.43 -15.93
N GLU A 106 1.09 2.68 -15.05
CA GLU A 106 2.17 3.21 -14.21
C GLU A 106 3.42 3.56 -15.03
N MET A 107 3.79 2.72 -16.00
CA MET A 107 4.87 3.05 -16.95
C MET A 107 4.55 4.31 -17.73
N LYS A 108 3.31 4.46 -18.23
CA LYS A 108 2.89 5.68 -18.95
C LYS A 108 2.93 6.91 -18.06
N ALA A 109 2.40 6.80 -16.83
CA ALA A 109 2.41 7.90 -15.87
C ALA A 109 3.83 8.34 -15.52
N SER A 110 4.73 7.40 -15.21
CA SER A 110 6.12 7.72 -14.90
C SER A 110 6.84 8.39 -16.09
N VAL A 111 6.62 7.93 -17.33
CA VAL A 111 7.18 8.58 -18.53
C VAL A 111 6.65 10.01 -18.72
N GLN A 112 5.37 10.24 -18.43
CA GLN A 112 4.77 11.57 -18.50
C GLN A 112 5.37 12.54 -17.48
N TRP A 113 5.57 12.09 -16.23
CA TRP A 113 6.19 12.90 -15.18
C TRP A 113 7.64 13.32 -15.50
N HIS A 114 8.43 12.46 -16.15
CA HIS A 114 9.79 12.81 -16.57
C HIS A 114 9.83 13.72 -17.81
N ARG A 115 8.67 13.98 -18.45
CA ARG A 115 8.55 14.83 -19.64
C ARG A 115 8.10 16.25 -19.32
N GLU A 116 7.60 16.52 -18.12
CA GLU A 116 7.23 17.88 -17.69
C GLU A 116 8.47 18.55 -17.05
N PRO A 117 8.99 19.64 -17.65
CA PRO A 117 10.14 20.40 -17.13
C PRO A 117 9.81 21.30 -15.94
#